data_AF-A0A323U4K2-F1
#
_entry.id   AF-A0A323U4K2-F1
#
_cell.length_a   1.000
_cell.length_b   1.000
_cell.length_c   1.000
_cell.angle_alpha   90.00
_cell.angle_beta   90.00
_cell.angle_gamma   90.00
#
_symmetry.space_group_name_H-M   'P 1'
#
loop_
_entity.id
_entity.type
_entity.pdbx_description
1 polymer ?
#
loop_
_entity_poly.entity_id
_entity_poly.type
_entity_poly.pdbx_seq_one_letter_code
_entity_poly.pdbx_strand_id
1 'polypeptide(L)'
;MTAEAQAVQLALQAYRDCQELEEREYKEQYDEVKRMEDEAPAPDPCVLLFNELVEACIRYVEAGGNRADLELGEYRSAVYRRMDERRSVQRWEDEGGSTPPA
;
A
#
# COMPACT_ATOMS: atom_id res chain seq x y z
N MET A 1 -21.10 -6.35 7.89
CA MET A 1 -19.71 -6.20 7.41
C MET A 1 -19.63 -6.91 6.08
N THR A 2 -19.20 -6.24 5.00
CA THR A 2 -19.09 -6.86 3.67
C THR A 2 -17.81 -7.70 3.59
N ALA A 3 -17.72 -8.62 2.62
CA ALA A 3 -16.53 -9.45 2.42
C ALA A 3 -15.30 -8.60 2.14
N GLU A 4 -15.48 -7.49 1.42
CA GLU A 4 -14.45 -6.52 1.05
C GLU A 4 -13.98 -5.72 2.27
N ALA A 5 -14.89 -5.32 3.17
CA ALA A 5 -14.51 -4.66 4.42
C ALA A 5 -13.67 -5.59 5.32
N GLN A 6 -14.01 -6.88 5.36
CA GLN A 6 -13.23 -7.89 6.08
C GLN A 6 -11.86 -8.11 5.43
N ALA A 7 -11.77 -8.12 4.09
CA ALA A 7 -10.51 -8.22 3.38
C ALA A 7 -9.57 -7.04 3.70
N VAL A 8 -10.10 -5.81 3.79
CA VAL A 8 -9.31 -4.64 4.20
C VAL A 8 -8.76 -4.81 5.63
N GLN A 9 -9.58 -5.30 6.56
CA GLN A 9 -9.13 -5.51 7.94
C GLN A 9 -8.01 -6.56 8.03
N LEU A 10 -8.14 -7.67 7.29
CA LEU A 10 -7.11 -8.72 7.25
C LEU A 10 -5.80 -8.21 6.64
N ALA A 11 -5.87 -7.48 5.52
CA ALA A 11 -4.70 -6.90 4.90
C ALA A 11 -4.02 -5.84 5.79
N LEU A 12 -4.82 -5.03 6.50
CA LEU A 12 -4.30 -4.03 7.45
C LEU A 12 -3.59 -4.70 8.62
N GLN A 13 -4.13 -5.80 9.15
CA GLN A 13 -3.48 -6.54 10.22
C GLN A 13 -2.15 -7.16 9.75
N ALA A 14 -2.15 -7.81 8.58
CA ALA A 14 -0.93 -8.41 8.03
C ALA A 14 0.18 -7.36 7.81
N TYR A 15 -0.18 -6.18 7.31
CA TYR A 15 0.77 -5.09 7.14
C TYR A 15 1.33 -4.58 8.48
N ARG A 16 0.49 -4.45 9.51
CA ARG A 16 0.93 -4.07 10.87
C ARG A 16 1.88 -5.10 11.45
N ASP A 17 1.53 -6.38 11.37
CA ASP A 17 2.36 -7.48 11.88
C ASP A 17 3.74 -7.47 11.21
N CYS A 18 3.80 -7.15 9.92
CA CYS A 18 5.05 -7.02 9.19
C CYS A 18 5.89 -5.84 9.69
N GLN A 19 5.30 -4.65 9.84
CA GLN A 19 6.00 -3.47 10.36
C GLN A 19 6.51 -3.69 11.80
N GLU A 20 5.73 -4.36 12.65
CA GLU A 20 6.14 -4.72 14.00
C GLU A 20 7.31 -5.72 14.01
N LEU A 21 7.33 -6.67 13.07
CA LEU A 21 8.44 -7.62 12.90
C LEU A 21 9.71 -6.91 12.42
N GLU A 22 9.62 -6.02 11.43
CA GLU A 22 10.78 -5.24 10.97
C GLU A 22 11.35 -4.34 12.07
N GLU A 23 10.49 -3.65 12.83
CA GLU A 23 10.94 -2.79 13.94
C GLU A 23 11.66 -3.61 15.02
N ARG A 24 11.22 -4.85 15.25
CA ARG A 24 11.84 -5.77 16.21
C ARG A 24 13.15 -6.35 15.71
N GLU A 25 13.25 -6.68 14.42
CA GLU A 25 14.45 -7.30 13.84
C GLU A 25 15.58 -6.30 13.60
N TYR A 26 15.28 -5.04 13.27
CA TYR A 26 16.32 -4.06 12.87
C TYR A 26 16.70 -3.04 13.94
N LYS A 27 16.18 -3.13 15.17
CA LYS A 27 16.41 -2.12 16.24
C LYS A 27 17.88 -1.87 16.61
N GLU A 28 18.79 -2.82 16.40
CA GLU A 28 20.23 -2.68 16.75
C GLU A 28 21.17 -2.44 15.54
N GLN A 29 20.69 -2.57 14.29
CA GLN A 29 21.52 -2.45 13.07
C GLN A 29 20.88 -1.60 11.95
N TYR A 30 19.83 -0.83 12.26
CA TYR A 30 19.05 -0.05 11.30
C TYR A 30 19.90 0.86 10.37
N ASP A 31 20.97 1.47 10.91
CA ASP A 31 21.86 2.36 10.15
C ASP A 31 22.84 1.61 9.23
N GLU A 32 23.11 0.33 9.46
CA GLU A 32 24.06 -0.46 8.68
C GLU A 32 23.39 -1.14 7.47
N VAL A 33 22.18 -1.66 7.66
CA VAL A 33 21.39 -2.34 6.60
C VAL A 33 20.87 -1.34 5.55
N LYS A 34 20.41 -0.16 5.98
CA LYS A 34 19.92 0.90 5.08
C LYS A 34 20.99 1.42 4.09
N ARG A 35 22.29 1.24 4.40
CA ARG A 35 23.38 1.55 3.47
C ARG A 35 23.65 0.45 2.44
N MET A 36 23.24 -0.79 2.69
CA MET A 36 23.45 -1.93 1.78
C MET A 36 22.29 -2.12 0.79
N GLU A 37 21.08 -1.63 1.09
CA GLU A 37 19.91 -1.73 0.18
C GLU A 37 20.01 -0.90 -1.11
N ASP A 38 20.95 0.06 -1.20
CA ASP A 38 21.18 0.88 -2.40
C ASP A 38 21.70 0.05 -3.61
N GLU A 39 22.28 -1.14 -3.39
CA GLU A 39 22.86 -1.96 -4.48
C GLU A 39 21.90 -3.02 -5.05
N ALA A 40 20.93 -3.49 -4.26
CA ALA A 40 19.90 -4.43 -4.69
C ALA A 40 18.71 -4.40 -3.70
N PRO A 41 17.67 -3.58 -3.94
CA PRO A 41 16.51 -3.56 -3.06
C PRO A 41 15.85 -4.94 -3.12
N ALA A 42 16.02 -5.73 -2.07
CA ALA A 42 15.17 -6.88 -1.86
C ALA A 42 13.72 -6.36 -1.82
N PRO A 43 12.76 -7.07 -2.43
CA PRO A 43 11.36 -6.68 -2.28
C PRO A 43 11.02 -6.73 -0.80
N ASP A 44 10.89 -5.54 -0.20
CA ASP A 44 10.50 -5.36 1.18
C ASP A 44 9.13 -6.07 1.36
N PRO A 45 9.09 -7.12 2.20
CA PRO A 45 7.89 -7.93 2.36
C PRO A 45 6.72 -7.09 2.90
N CYS A 46 6.98 -6.02 3.64
CA CYS A 46 5.96 -5.09 4.11
C CYS A 46 5.48 -4.16 2.99
N VAL A 47 6.31 -3.81 2.01
CA VAL A 47 5.87 -3.08 0.80
C VAL A 47 4.87 -3.90 -0.01
N LEU A 48 5.06 -5.22 -0.14
CA LEU A 48 4.09 -6.09 -0.81
C LEU A 48 2.75 -6.10 -0.07
N LEU A 49 2.77 -6.27 1.25
CA LEU A 49 1.56 -6.25 2.09
C LEU A 49 0.87 -4.88 2.07
N PHE A 50 1.62 -3.78 1.98
CA PHE A 50 1.07 -2.45 1.80
C PHE A 50 0.33 -2.32 0.45
N ASN A 51 0.90 -2.86 -0.64
CA ASN A 51 0.23 -2.87 -1.94
C ASN A 51 -1.06 -3.72 -1.91
N GLU A 52 -1.05 -4.86 -1.21
CA GLU A 52 -2.24 -5.69 -1.01
C GLU A 52 -3.33 -4.95 -0.21
N LEU A 53 -2.95 -4.22 0.85
CA LEU A 53 -3.87 -3.35 1.60
C LEU A 53 -4.51 -2.29 0.71
N VAL A 54 -3.71 -1.62 -0.13
CA VAL A 54 -4.23 -0.62 -1.09
C VAL A 54 -5.21 -1.25 -2.06
N GLU A 55 -4.91 -2.44 -2.60
CA GLU A 55 -5.80 -3.15 -3.51
C GLU A 55 -7.11 -3.58 -2.85
N ALA A 56 -7.06 -4.07 -1.62
CA ALA A 56 -8.27 -4.38 -0.85
C ALA A 56 -9.15 -3.15 -0.65
N CYS A 57 -8.54 -1.98 -0.36
CA CYS A 57 -9.26 -0.72 -0.22
C CYS A 57 -9.92 -0.26 -1.53
N ILE A 58 -9.23 -0.44 -2.67
CA ILE A 58 -9.79 -0.13 -4.00
C ILE A 58 -11.02 -1.00 -4.26
N ARG A 59 -10.91 -2.32 -4.09
CA ARG A 59 -12.03 -3.26 -4.30
C ARG A 59 -13.22 -2.95 -3.40
N TYR A 60 -12.96 -2.56 -2.15
CA TYR A 60 -14.02 -2.13 -1.24
C TYR A 60 -14.79 -0.91 -1.77
N VAL A 61 -14.08 0.10 -2.29
CA VAL A 61 -14.73 1.29 -2.88
C VAL A 61 -15.47 0.94 -4.17
N GLU A 62 -14.89 0.10 -5.02
CA GLU A 62 -15.52 -0.37 -6.27
C GLU A 62 -16.78 -1.20 -6.00
N ALA A 63 -16.82 -1.94 -4.89
CA ALA A 63 -18.01 -2.64 -4.41
C ALA A 63 -19.09 -1.70 -3.81
N GLY A 64 -18.88 -0.39 -3.86
CA GLY A 64 -19.82 0.62 -3.38
C GLY A 64 -19.58 1.08 -1.93
N GLY A 65 -18.49 0.64 -1.30
CA GLY A 65 -18.07 1.10 0.02
C GLY A 65 -17.58 2.55 0.00
N ASN A 66 -17.70 3.26 1.12
CA ASN A 66 -17.14 4.59 1.26
C ASN A 66 -15.76 4.50 1.92
N ARG A 67 -14.70 4.94 1.22
CA ARG A 67 -13.33 4.90 1.74
C ARG A 67 -13.19 5.53 3.13
N ALA A 68 -14.01 6.53 3.47
CA ALA A 68 -14.00 7.21 4.76
C ALA A 68 -14.39 6.30 5.93
N ASP A 69 -15.12 5.21 5.66
CA ASP A 69 -15.55 4.23 6.65
C ASP A 69 -14.42 3.26 7.03
N LEU A 70 -13.27 3.32 6.35
CA LEU A 70 -12.12 2.46 6.63
C LEU A 70 -11.32 2.99 7.84
N GLU A 71 -11.19 2.11 8.83
CA GLU A 71 -10.44 2.28 10.09
C GLU A 71 -8.92 2.06 9.87
N LEU A 72 -8.30 2.87 9.00
CA LEU A 72 -6.89 2.69 8.60
C LEU A 72 -5.86 3.26 9.59
N GLY A 73 -6.30 4.04 10.58
CA GLY A 73 -5.41 4.68 11.56
C GLY A 73 -4.38 5.60 10.91
N GLU A 74 -3.12 5.49 11.34
CA GLU A 74 -1.99 6.30 10.86
C GLU A 74 -1.69 6.10 9.36
N TYR A 75 -2.01 4.93 8.81
CA TYR A 75 -1.73 4.59 7.41
C TYR A 75 -2.72 5.22 6.42
N ARG A 76 -3.81 5.84 6.92
CA ARG A 76 -4.88 6.41 6.10
C ARG A 76 -4.35 7.30 4.98
N SER A 77 -3.48 8.25 5.31
CA SER A 77 -2.95 9.22 4.35
C SER A 77 -2.13 8.54 3.24
N ALA A 78 -1.29 7.57 3.59
CA ALA A 78 -0.45 6.84 2.65
C ALA A 78 -1.28 5.97 1.71
N VAL A 79 -2.24 5.22 2.27
CA VAL A 79 -3.14 4.36 1.50
C VAL A 79 -3.97 5.18 0.52
N TYR A 80 -4.60 6.28 0.98
CA TYR A 80 -5.42 7.12 0.09
C TYR A 80 -4.62 7.76 -1.03
N ARG A 81 -3.41 8.26 -0.74
CA ARG A 81 -2.52 8.79 -1.78
C ARG A 81 -2.23 7.73 -2.85
N ARG A 82 -1.89 6.51 -2.43
CA ARG A 82 -1.57 5.42 -3.37
C ARG A 82 -2.78 4.97 -4.20
N MET A 83 -3.98 4.98 -3.60
CA MET A 83 -5.24 4.73 -4.33
C MET A 83 -5.45 5.79 -5.41
N ASP A 84 -5.28 7.07 -5.07
CA ASP A 84 -5.47 8.19 -5.99
C ASP A 84 -4.43 8.17 -7.13
N GLU A 85 -3.18 7.79 -6.83
CA GLU A 85 -2.12 7.56 -7.83
C GLU A 85 -2.50 6.45 -8.81
N ARG A 86 -2.91 5.26 -8.33
CA ARG A 86 -3.30 4.15 -9.21
C ARG A 86 -4.50 4.50 -10.08
N ARG A 87 -5.50 5.19 -9.52
CA ARG A 87 -6.65 5.68 -10.29
C ARG A 87 -6.25 6.69 -11.36
N SER A 88 -5.28 7.55 -11.05
CA SER A 88 -4.76 8.51 -12.01
C SER A 88 -4.07 7.79 -13.16
N VAL A 89 -3.17 6.85 -12.87
CA VAL A 89 -2.48 6.03 -13.89
C VAL A 89 -3.49 5.29 -14.77
N GLN A 90 -4.47 4.60 -14.19
CA GLN A 90 -5.50 3.88 -14.94
C GLN A 90 -6.26 4.82 -15.90
N ARG A 91 -6.62 6.02 -15.44
CA ARG A 91 -7.26 7.03 -16.29
C ARG A 91 -6.35 7.42 -17.47
N TRP A 92 -5.07 7.68 -17.23
CA TRP A 92 -4.12 8.02 -18.30
C TRP A 92 -3.96 6.90 -19.34
N GLU A 93 -4.01 5.63 -18.90
CA GLU A 93 -3.98 4.46 -19.77
C GLU A 93 -5.27 4.33 -20.59
N ASP A 94 -6.44 4.52 -19.96
CA ASP A 94 -7.75 4.47 -20.62
C ASP A 94 -7.93 5.61 -21.64
N GLU A 95 -7.35 6.79 -21.39
CA GLU A 95 -7.38 7.96 -22.27
C GLU A 95 -6.39 7.86 -23.45
N GLY A 96 -5.69 6.73 -23.61
CA GLY A 96 -4.81 6.47 -24.75
C GLY A 96 -3.51 7.29 -24.71
N GLY A 97 -2.90 7.36 -23.52
CA GLY A 97 -1.64 8.04 -23.20
C GLY A 97 -0.78 8.47 -24.39
N SER A 98 -0.97 9.72 -24.83
CA SER A 98 -0.03 10.34 -25.77
C SER A 98 1.25 10.70 -25.02
N THR A 99 2.36 10.09 -25.40
CA THR A 99 3.71 10.52 -25.01
C THR A 99 3.85 12.01 -25.34
N PRO A 100 4.33 12.87 -24.42
CA PRO A 100 4.62 14.25 -24.76
C PRO A 100 5.71 14.28 -25.85
N PRO A 101 5.58 15.11 -26.90
CA PRO A 101 6.65 15.26 -27.88
C PRO A 101 7.90 15.83 -27.21
N ALA A 102 9.05 15.32 -27.64
CA ALA A 102 10.40 15.67 -27.16
C ALA A 102 10.76 17.15 -27.35
#